data_AF-A0A2X4TZF7-F1
#
_entry.id   AF-A0A2X4TZF7-F1
#
_cell.length_a   1.000
_cell.length_b   1.000
_cell.length_c   1.000
_cell.angle_alpha   90.00
_cell.angle_beta   90.00
_cell.angle_gamma   90.00
#
_symmetry.space_group_name_H-M   'P 1'
#
loop_
_entity.id
_entity.type
_entity.pdbx_description
1 polymer ?
#
loop_
_entity_poly.entity_id
_entity_poly.type
_entity_poly.pdbx_seq_one_letter_code
_entity_poly.pdbx_strand_id
1 'polypeptide(L)'
;MQQGLYSYAVVRKKNSVQVNAQLTAAIQALPTIYGLITPSLPTFSDDLYGYIQAVNYLVRQFAPDVAFGWQTNVWATGTADWVLREAADPVAEGQAIAGFIHELGVYSGKYPPDFIAFDKFERDCFSPDALAHYGWNATCWLNYLAMIKQVTKMLLTPAMLWQITGGHMPTVEEGVSKIPAAHFASGGTFFMGDARIDSNPETLSLQLLNTALNSATYGVPTVGDFLRKDKGHDCSQMQTLNLPDFNVFSTLWGGGSTISITTIHSNGEDGGWLADKMVEYYAAPRYFR
;
A
#
# COMPACT_ATOMS: atom_id res chain seq x y z
N MET A 1 3.42 17.19 -6.22
CA MET A 1 2.79 18.41 -5.69
C MET A 1 2.96 18.44 -4.18
N GLN A 2 3.95 19.18 -3.66
CA GLN A 2 3.97 19.54 -2.23
C GLN A 2 2.89 20.59 -2.03
N GLN A 3 1.70 20.19 -1.57
CA GLN A 3 0.77 21.15 -0.99
C GLN A 3 1.42 21.68 0.30
N GLY A 4 1.81 22.95 0.30
CA GLY A 4 2.54 23.56 1.39
C GLY A 4 1.79 23.44 2.73
N LEU A 5 2.57 23.35 3.81
CA LEU A 5 2.15 23.30 5.23
C LEU A 5 1.09 24.33 5.66
N TYR A 6 0.80 25.33 4.83
CA TYR A 6 -0.09 26.45 5.13
C TYR A 6 -1.59 26.22 4.81
N SER A 7 -1.99 25.21 4.02
CA SER A 7 -3.41 25.02 3.68
C SER A 7 -4.21 24.19 4.70
N TYR A 8 -3.59 23.18 5.32
CA TYR A 8 -4.32 22.22 6.16
C TYR A 8 -4.71 22.76 7.54
N ALA A 9 -4.00 23.76 8.07
CA ALA A 9 -4.34 24.34 9.38
C ALA A 9 -5.68 25.09 9.34
N VAL A 10 -6.13 25.55 8.16
CA VAL A 10 -7.40 26.27 8.02
C VAL A 10 -8.59 25.36 8.28
N VAL A 11 -8.55 24.12 7.78
CA VAL A 11 -9.65 23.16 7.94
C VAL A 11 -9.74 22.54 9.34
N ARG A 12 -8.72 22.75 10.19
CA ARG A 12 -8.73 22.33 11.60
C ARG A 12 -9.46 23.33 12.51
N LYS A 13 -9.72 24.55 12.03
CA LYS A 13 -10.33 25.59 12.85
C LYS A 13 -11.82 25.32 13.01
N LYS A 14 -12.35 25.61 14.20
CA LYS A 14 -13.79 25.57 14.43
C LYS A 14 -14.56 26.36 13.36
N ASN A 15 -15.64 25.77 12.87
CA ASN A 15 -16.52 26.28 11.81
C ASN A 15 -15.90 26.34 10.40
N SER A 16 -14.72 25.75 10.16
CA SER A 16 -14.10 25.75 8.83
C SER A 16 -14.73 24.75 7.86
N VAL A 17 -15.47 23.76 8.36
CA VAL A 17 -16.20 22.77 7.55
C VAL A 17 -17.61 22.66 8.09
N GLN A 18 -18.63 22.91 7.27
CA GLN A 18 -20.04 22.94 7.72
C GLN A 18 -20.62 21.51 7.79
N VAL A 19 -20.04 20.67 8.64
CA VAL A 19 -20.28 19.21 8.70
C VAL A 19 -21.74 18.89 8.95
N ASN A 20 -22.37 19.48 9.96
CA ASN A 20 -23.74 19.11 10.34
C ASN A 20 -24.77 19.52 9.28
N ALA A 21 -24.57 20.70 8.67
CA ALA A 21 -25.42 21.19 7.59
C ALA A 21 -25.29 20.30 6.34
N GLN A 22 -24.05 19.93 5.97
CA GLN A 22 -23.80 19.05 4.84
C GLN A 22 -24.34 17.64 5.06
N LEU A 23 -24.16 17.06 6.25
CA LEU A 23 -24.70 15.76 6.60
C LEU A 23 -26.22 15.75 6.51
N THR A 24 -26.89 16.77 7.05
CA THR A 24 -28.35 16.90 6.96
C THR A 24 -28.81 16.96 5.51
N ALA A 25 -28.16 17.78 4.68
CA ALA A 25 -28.48 17.91 3.27
C ALA A 25 -28.27 16.59 2.50
N ALA A 26 -27.19 15.86 2.78
CA ALA A 26 -26.90 14.58 2.13
C ALA A 26 -27.98 13.53 2.43
N ILE A 27 -28.44 13.46 3.68
CA ILE A 27 -29.50 12.53 4.10
C ILE A 27 -30.84 12.90 3.47
N GLN A 28 -31.16 14.19 3.37
CA GLN A 28 -32.37 14.67 2.70
C GLN A 28 -32.36 14.43 1.19
N ALA A 29 -31.17 14.39 0.57
CA ALA A 29 -31.01 14.14 -0.85
C ALA A 29 -31.08 12.65 -1.23
N LEU A 30 -31.09 11.73 -0.25
CA LEU A 30 -31.21 10.30 -0.54
C LEU A 30 -32.55 10.03 -1.24
N PRO A 31 -32.56 9.25 -2.33
CA PRO A 31 -33.82 8.84 -2.95
C PRO A 31 -34.61 7.95 -1.98
N THR A 32 -35.92 7.83 -2.21
CA THR A 32 -36.75 6.87 -1.47
C THR A 32 -36.23 5.46 -1.73
N ILE A 33 -35.52 4.91 -0.76
CA ILE A 33 -35.03 3.53 -0.77
C ILE A 33 -36.00 2.70 0.07
N TYR A 34 -36.60 1.67 -0.53
CA TYR A 34 -37.52 0.78 0.16
C TYR A 34 -36.84 0.14 1.37
N GLY A 35 -37.44 0.27 2.56
CA GLY A 35 -36.89 -0.27 3.80
C GLY A 35 -35.83 0.61 4.48
N LEU A 36 -35.45 1.75 3.90
CA LEU A 36 -34.54 2.69 4.56
C LEU A 36 -35.29 3.49 5.63
N ILE A 37 -34.85 3.36 6.88
CA ILE A 37 -35.31 4.19 7.99
C ILE A 37 -34.31 5.34 8.15
N THR A 38 -34.76 6.58 7.94
CA THR A 38 -33.92 7.76 8.14
C THR A 38 -33.47 7.84 9.61
N PRO A 39 -32.15 7.77 9.88
CA PRO A 39 -31.65 7.78 11.24
C PRO A 39 -31.71 9.17 11.86
N SER A 40 -31.76 9.22 13.19
CA SER A 40 -31.47 10.46 13.92
C SER A 40 -29.98 10.78 13.78
N LEU A 41 -29.66 12.00 13.34
CA LEU A 41 -28.29 12.40 13.09
C LEU A 41 -27.58 12.82 14.39
N PRO A 42 -26.41 12.25 14.71
CA PRO A 42 -25.56 12.77 15.76
C PRO A 42 -25.01 14.15 15.37
N THR A 43 -24.66 14.96 16.37
CA THR A 43 -24.00 16.26 16.17
C THR A 43 -22.48 16.09 16.20
N PHE A 44 -21.80 16.63 15.20
CA PHE A 44 -20.34 16.68 15.10
C PHE A 44 -19.82 18.10 15.27
N SER A 45 -18.51 18.29 15.42
CA SER A 45 -17.91 19.63 15.29
C SER A 45 -17.90 20.07 13.83
N ASP A 46 -18.06 21.36 13.57
CA ASP A 46 -17.97 21.93 12.23
C ASP A 46 -16.51 22.22 11.85
N ASP A 47 -15.68 21.18 11.75
CA ASP A 47 -14.26 21.24 11.40
C ASP A 47 -13.79 19.91 10.78
N LEU A 48 -12.51 19.78 10.46
CA LEU A 48 -11.93 18.56 9.90
C LEU A 48 -12.17 17.33 10.78
N TYR A 49 -12.09 17.47 12.11
CA TYR A 49 -12.25 16.34 13.02
C TYR A 49 -13.69 15.82 13.00
N GLY A 50 -14.66 16.73 13.03
CA GLY A 50 -16.07 16.36 12.93
C GLY A 50 -16.42 15.78 11.55
N TYR A 51 -15.78 16.27 10.47
CA TYR A 51 -15.94 15.71 9.13
C TYR A 51 -15.51 14.24 9.08
N ILE A 52 -14.35 13.90 9.65
CA ILE A 52 -13.87 12.52 9.74
C ILE A 52 -14.84 11.63 10.52
N GLN A 53 -15.32 12.11 11.67
CA GLN A 53 -16.31 11.38 12.47
C GLN A 53 -17.65 11.20 11.74
N ALA A 54 -18.07 12.18 10.93
CA ALA A 54 -19.28 12.10 10.13
C ALA A 54 -19.17 11.07 8.99
N VAL A 55 -18.02 11.01 8.30
CA VAL A 55 -17.75 9.98 7.27
C VAL A 55 -17.80 8.58 7.89
N ASN A 56 -17.11 8.41 9.03
CA ASN A 56 -17.12 7.16 9.79
C ASN A 56 -18.53 6.73 10.21
N TYR A 57 -19.33 7.69 10.73
CA TYR A 57 -20.73 7.46 11.07
C TYR A 57 -21.56 7.01 9.86
N LEU A 58 -21.42 7.67 8.71
CA LEU A 58 -22.17 7.33 7.51
C LEU A 58 -21.96 5.87 7.11
N VAL A 59 -20.72 5.38 7.11
CA VAL A 59 -20.46 3.97 6.78
C VAL A 59 -21.07 3.04 7.84
N ARG A 60 -20.85 3.31 9.13
CA ARG A 60 -21.43 2.49 10.21
C ARG A 60 -22.96 2.48 10.23
N GLN A 61 -23.59 3.55 9.78
CA GLN A 61 -25.05 3.71 9.78
C GLN A 61 -25.72 3.04 8.58
N PHE A 62 -25.13 3.17 7.39
CA PHE A 62 -25.75 2.72 6.14
C PHE A 62 -25.18 1.40 5.61
N ALA A 63 -24.03 0.98 6.11
CA ALA A 63 -23.38 -0.29 5.76
C ALA A 63 -22.75 -0.95 7.01
N PRO A 64 -23.52 -1.24 8.07
CA PRO A 64 -22.98 -1.75 9.34
C PRO A 64 -22.25 -3.09 9.19
N ASP A 65 -22.63 -3.89 8.19
CA ASP A 65 -22.06 -5.22 7.92
C ASP A 65 -20.84 -5.18 6.98
N VAL A 66 -20.43 -3.99 6.51
CA VAL A 66 -19.28 -3.82 5.61
C VAL A 66 -18.07 -3.37 6.41
N ALA A 67 -16.99 -4.16 6.34
CA ALA A 67 -15.70 -3.73 6.87
C ALA A 67 -15.18 -2.54 6.05
N PHE A 68 -14.73 -1.48 6.73
CA PHE A 68 -14.16 -0.31 6.05
C PHE A 68 -12.91 0.20 6.74
N GLY A 69 -12.09 0.93 5.98
CA GLY A 69 -10.84 1.49 6.45
C GLY A 69 -10.49 2.80 5.78
N TRP A 70 -9.58 3.55 6.41
CA TRP A 70 -8.97 4.72 5.79
C TRP A 70 -7.67 4.31 5.09
N GLN A 71 -7.37 4.97 3.97
CA GLN A 71 -6.12 4.77 3.24
C GLN A 71 -5.10 5.86 3.60
N THR A 72 -3.84 5.47 3.72
CA THR A 72 -2.69 6.37 3.76
C THR A 72 -1.63 5.95 2.76
N ASN A 73 -0.69 6.82 2.43
CA ASN A 73 0.36 6.56 1.45
C ASN A 73 1.73 6.38 2.10
N VAL A 74 2.62 5.60 1.47
CA VAL A 74 4.03 5.51 1.90
C VAL A 74 4.76 6.85 1.84
N TRP A 75 4.25 7.81 1.04
CA TRP A 75 4.71 9.20 0.97
C TRP A 75 3.88 10.18 1.82
N ALA A 76 3.08 9.72 2.78
CA ALA A 76 2.24 10.59 3.60
C ALA A 76 3.03 11.66 4.38
N THR A 77 4.30 11.40 4.71
CA THR A 77 5.21 12.33 5.39
C THR A 77 6.09 13.13 4.42
N GLY A 78 5.93 12.98 3.10
CA GLY A 78 6.71 13.70 2.10
C GLY A 78 6.87 12.93 0.79
N THR A 79 7.99 12.21 0.64
CA THR A 79 8.30 11.37 -0.52
C THR A 79 8.51 9.93 -0.08
N ALA A 80 8.35 8.97 -1.00
CA ALA A 80 8.65 7.56 -0.71
C ALA A 80 10.16 7.24 -0.71
N ASP A 81 11.02 8.22 -1.04
CA ASP A 81 12.47 8.01 -1.16
C ASP A 81 13.12 7.60 0.16
N TRP A 82 12.46 7.84 1.29
CA TRP A 82 12.96 7.41 2.60
C TRP A 82 13.22 5.90 2.62
N VAL A 83 12.42 5.10 1.88
CA VAL A 83 12.53 3.65 1.79
C VAL A 83 13.85 3.22 1.14
N LEU A 84 14.39 4.05 0.24
CA LEU A 84 15.61 3.79 -0.54
C LEU A 84 16.91 4.14 0.21
N ARG A 85 16.81 4.83 1.36
CA ARG A 85 17.99 5.29 2.11
C ARG A 85 18.64 4.15 2.86
N GLU A 86 19.97 4.11 2.89
CA GLU A 86 20.71 3.10 3.68
C GLU A 86 20.42 3.21 5.19
N ALA A 87 20.15 4.43 5.67
CA ALA A 87 19.77 4.71 7.05
C ALA A 87 18.26 4.96 7.21
N ALA A 88 17.42 4.26 6.43
CA ALA A 88 15.97 4.34 6.57
C ALA A 88 15.54 4.01 8.01
N ASP A 89 14.64 4.81 8.58
CA ASP A 89 14.05 4.59 9.90
C ASP A 89 12.54 4.37 9.75
N PRO A 90 12.11 3.12 9.45
CA PRO A 90 10.69 2.82 9.28
C PRO A 90 9.88 3.00 10.56
N VAL A 91 10.52 2.96 11.74
CA VAL A 91 9.84 3.19 13.01
C VAL A 91 9.50 4.67 13.16
N ALA A 92 10.44 5.57 12.90
CA ALA A 92 10.17 7.01 12.94
C ALA A 92 9.09 7.43 11.93
N GLU A 93 9.15 6.91 10.70
CA GLU A 93 8.14 7.17 9.67
C GLU A 93 6.75 6.66 10.11
N GLY A 94 6.68 5.44 10.64
CA GLY A 94 5.44 4.88 11.17
C GLY A 94 4.88 5.66 12.36
N GLN A 95 5.73 6.17 13.24
CA GLN A 95 5.32 7.04 14.36
C GLN A 95 4.72 8.36 13.86
N ALA A 96 5.34 8.99 12.86
CA ALA A 96 4.84 10.24 12.28
C ALA A 96 3.46 10.05 11.64
N ILE A 97 3.29 8.98 10.85
CA ILE A 97 2.00 8.63 10.22
C ILE A 97 0.94 8.35 11.27
N ALA A 98 1.24 7.49 12.25
CA ALA A 98 0.29 7.16 13.32
C ALA A 98 -0.09 8.38 14.16
N GLY A 99 0.88 9.25 14.48
CA GLY A 99 0.65 10.48 15.22
C GLY A 99 -0.32 11.41 14.50
N PHE A 100 -0.16 11.58 13.19
CA PHE A 100 -1.08 12.36 12.36
C PHE A 100 -2.49 11.76 12.36
N ILE A 101 -2.61 10.45 12.15
CA ILE A 101 -3.91 9.75 12.12
C ILE A 101 -4.61 9.81 13.49
N HIS A 102 -3.85 9.69 14.57
CA HIS A 102 -4.36 9.80 15.94
C HIS A 102 -4.86 11.22 16.24
N GLU A 103 -4.11 12.25 15.84
CA GLU A 103 -4.50 13.65 15.98
C GLU A 103 -5.82 13.97 15.26
N LEU A 104 -6.02 13.38 14.09
CA LEU A 104 -7.27 13.47 13.34
C LEU A 104 -8.44 12.71 13.97
N GLY A 105 -8.18 11.86 14.98
CA GLY A 105 -9.19 11.07 15.66
C GLY A 105 -9.82 9.97 14.80
N VAL A 106 -9.16 9.54 13.73
CA VAL A 106 -9.73 8.61 12.72
C VAL A 106 -10.27 7.32 13.33
N TYR A 107 -9.53 6.73 14.27
CA TYR A 107 -9.89 5.47 14.96
C TYR A 107 -10.42 5.69 16.38
N SER A 108 -10.83 6.92 16.70
CA SER A 108 -11.38 7.29 18.00
C SER A 108 -12.91 7.40 17.95
N GLY A 109 -13.55 7.43 19.12
CA GLY A 109 -14.99 7.71 19.22
C GLY A 109 -15.87 6.47 19.00
N LYS A 110 -17.12 6.72 18.59
CA LYS A 110 -18.18 5.69 18.50
C LYS A 110 -18.18 4.91 17.19
N TYR A 111 -17.50 5.42 16.17
CA TYR A 111 -17.60 4.91 14.80
C TYR A 111 -16.21 4.56 14.23
N PRO A 112 -15.32 3.88 14.97
CA PRO A 112 -13.99 3.59 14.44
C PRO A 112 -14.08 2.72 13.18
N PRO A 113 -13.23 2.92 12.16
CA PRO A 113 -13.04 1.99 11.05
C PRO A 113 -12.44 0.65 11.52
N ASP A 114 -12.50 -0.37 10.68
CA ASP A 114 -12.04 -1.74 10.98
C ASP A 114 -10.55 -1.95 10.67
N PHE A 115 -10.01 -1.24 9.68
CA PHE A 115 -8.62 -1.39 9.24
C PHE A 115 -8.03 -0.10 8.69
N ILE A 116 -6.71 -0.09 8.50
CA ILE A 116 -5.99 0.95 7.73
C ILE A 116 -5.43 0.34 6.43
N ALA A 117 -5.56 1.03 5.30
CA ALA A 117 -4.98 0.62 4.03
C ALA A 117 -3.69 1.41 3.73
N PHE A 118 -2.66 0.72 3.24
CA PHE A 118 -1.36 1.32 2.93
C PHE A 118 -1.01 1.31 1.46
N ASP A 119 -0.99 2.54 0.94
CA ASP A 119 -0.57 3.11 -0.33
C ASP A 119 0.86 2.90 -0.84
N LYS A 120 1.24 1.87 -1.61
CA LYS A 120 2.63 1.78 -2.14
C LYS A 120 2.89 2.67 -3.37
N PHE A 121 1.87 2.95 -4.19
CA PHE A 121 1.91 3.31 -5.61
C PHE A 121 1.91 2.07 -6.52
N GLU A 122 0.81 1.87 -7.25
CA GLU A 122 0.52 0.64 -7.99
C GLU A 122 1.60 0.16 -8.96
N ARG A 123 2.48 1.03 -9.47
CA ARG A 123 3.44 0.70 -10.53
C ARG A 123 4.39 -0.45 -10.17
N ASP A 124 4.65 -1.28 -11.17
CA ASP A 124 5.71 -2.29 -11.17
C ASP A 124 7.06 -1.61 -10.90
N CYS A 125 7.82 -2.12 -9.92
CA CYS A 125 8.99 -1.45 -9.35
C CYS A 125 10.02 -0.98 -10.38
N PHE A 126 10.26 -1.75 -11.44
CA PHE A 126 11.26 -1.43 -12.45
C PHE A 126 10.64 -0.94 -13.77
N SER A 127 9.36 -0.58 -13.75
CA SER A 127 8.69 0.13 -14.84
C SER A 127 9.24 1.55 -15.00
N PRO A 128 9.24 2.13 -16.21
CA PRO A 128 9.70 3.50 -16.45
C PRO A 128 9.09 4.55 -15.50
N ASP A 129 7.81 4.40 -15.16
CA ASP A 129 7.08 5.32 -14.26
C ASP A 129 7.50 5.19 -12.78
N ALA A 130 8.00 4.01 -12.38
CA ALA A 130 8.43 3.75 -11.01
C ALA A 130 9.91 4.08 -10.79
N LEU A 131 10.77 3.97 -11.81
CA LEU A 131 12.23 4.06 -11.67
C LEU A 131 12.72 5.36 -11.02
N ALA A 132 11.94 6.45 -11.05
CA ALA A 132 12.35 7.69 -10.38
C ALA A 132 12.39 7.58 -8.84
N HIS A 133 11.44 6.84 -8.23
CA HIS A 133 11.19 6.89 -6.76
C HIS A 133 10.66 5.59 -6.13
N TYR A 134 10.26 4.60 -6.92
CA TYR A 134 9.44 3.45 -6.48
C TYR A 134 10.00 2.08 -6.92
N GLY A 135 11.27 2.06 -7.37
CA GLY A 135 12.02 0.83 -7.59
C GLY A 135 12.52 0.26 -6.27
N TRP A 136 11.92 -0.82 -5.80
CA TRP A 136 12.21 -1.36 -4.47
C TRP A 136 12.99 -2.67 -4.59
N ASN A 137 13.94 -2.88 -3.69
CA ASN A 137 14.58 -4.18 -3.47
C ASN A 137 14.01 -4.82 -2.18
N ALA A 138 14.54 -5.95 -1.72
CA ALA A 138 13.99 -6.63 -0.55
C ALA A 138 14.11 -5.78 0.73
N THR A 139 15.23 -5.07 0.91
CA THR A 139 15.42 -4.15 2.05
C THR A 139 14.34 -3.06 2.05
N CYS A 140 14.01 -2.52 0.89
CA CYS A 140 12.95 -1.52 0.74
C CYS A 140 11.58 -2.05 1.18
N TRP A 141 11.21 -3.27 0.74
CA TRP A 141 9.95 -3.89 1.13
C TRP A 141 9.88 -4.17 2.64
N LEU A 142 10.99 -4.62 3.24
CA LEU A 142 11.08 -4.84 4.68
C LEU A 142 10.93 -3.54 5.47
N ASN A 143 11.52 -2.44 4.99
CA ASN A 143 11.33 -1.11 5.59
C ASN A 143 9.86 -0.69 5.53
N TYR A 144 9.20 -0.86 4.39
CA TYR A 144 7.77 -0.58 4.23
C TYR A 144 6.91 -1.41 5.19
N LEU A 145 7.14 -2.72 5.31
CA LEU A 145 6.42 -3.58 6.26
C LEU A 145 6.69 -3.21 7.72
N ALA A 146 7.93 -2.84 8.07
CA ALA A 146 8.26 -2.37 9.42
C ALA A 146 7.54 -1.07 9.78
N MET A 147 7.39 -0.15 8.82
CA MET A 147 6.59 1.07 9.00
C MET A 147 5.12 0.72 9.24
N ILE A 148 4.54 -0.20 8.47
CA ILE A 148 3.16 -0.67 8.67
C ILE A 148 2.99 -1.26 10.07
N LYS A 149 3.91 -2.13 10.50
CA LYS A 149 3.89 -2.73 11.83
C LYS A 149 3.92 -1.66 12.93
N GLN A 150 4.72 -0.62 12.76
CA GLN A 150 4.77 0.47 13.72
C GLN A 150 3.45 1.27 13.76
N VAL A 151 2.86 1.60 12.61
CA VAL A 151 1.58 2.31 12.56
C VAL A 151 0.46 1.48 13.19
N THR A 152 0.32 0.22 12.78
CA THR A 152 -0.73 -0.67 13.27
C THR A 152 -0.61 -0.94 14.77
N LYS A 153 0.62 -1.03 15.30
CA LYS A 153 0.89 -1.11 16.75
C LYS A 153 0.39 0.12 17.51
N MET A 154 0.56 1.32 16.95
CA MET A 154 0.15 2.56 17.61
C MET A 154 -1.36 2.83 17.49
N LEU A 155 -1.97 2.43 16.38
CA LEU A 155 -3.40 2.58 16.15
C LEU A 155 -4.23 1.44 16.77
N LEU A 156 -3.60 0.31 17.10
CA LEU A 156 -4.26 -0.95 17.51
C LEU A 156 -5.26 -1.45 16.46
N THR A 157 -4.91 -1.28 15.18
CA THR A 157 -5.77 -1.55 14.03
C THR A 157 -4.99 -2.36 13.00
N PRO A 158 -5.57 -3.41 12.39
CA PRO A 158 -4.92 -4.20 11.35
C PRO A 158 -4.77 -3.45 10.02
N ALA A 159 -3.83 -3.91 9.18
CA ALA A 159 -3.50 -3.29 7.92
C ALA A 159 -3.92 -4.11 6.69
N MET A 160 -4.36 -3.41 5.65
CA MET A 160 -4.47 -3.92 4.28
C MET A 160 -3.38 -3.25 3.43
N LEU A 161 -2.74 -3.99 2.52
CA LEU A 161 -1.83 -3.41 1.54
C LEU A 161 -2.60 -3.01 0.28
N TRP A 162 -2.43 -1.77 -0.18
CA TRP A 162 -3.10 -1.20 -1.35
C TRP A 162 -2.16 -0.25 -2.13
N GLN A 163 -2.06 -0.25 -3.44
CA GLN A 163 -2.10 -1.45 -4.25
C GLN A 163 -0.68 -1.97 -4.42
N ILE A 164 -0.52 -3.29 -4.30
CA ILE A 164 0.80 -3.94 -4.43
C ILE A 164 0.93 -4.50 -5.83
N THR A 165 1.99 -4.11 -6.54
CA THR A 165 2.34 -4.66 -7.85
C THR A 165 2.49 -6.19 -7.78
N GLY A 166 1.88 -6.87 -8.76
CA GLY A 166 2.02 -8.30 -8.95
C GLY A 166 3.26 -8.73 -9.73
N GLY A 167 3.99 -7.77 -10.32
CA GLY A 167 5.05 -8.08 -11.27
C GLY A 167 6.24 -8.73 -10.57
N HIS A 168 6.95 -9.58 -11.30
CA HIS A 168 8.10 -10.31 -10.78
C HIS A 168 9.40 -10.00 -11.53
N MET A 169 10.49 -10.47 -10.95
CA MET A 169 11.83 -10.39 -11.52
C MET A 169 12.02 -11.61 -12.44
N PRO A 170 12.02 -11.45 -13.78
CA PRO A 170 12.19 -12.58 -14.69
C PRO A 170 13.59 -13.20 -14.55
N THR A 171 13.64 -14.53 -14.57
CA THR A 171 14.90 -15.29 -14.52
C THR A 171 15.47 -15.52 -15.93
N VAL A 172 16.74 -15.94 -16.01
CA VAL A 172 17.38 -16.39 -17.25
C VAL A 172 16.64 -17.59 -17.83
N GLU A 173 16.21 -18.53 -16.97
CA GLU A 173 15.48 -19.73 -17.37
C GLU A 173 14.10 -19.39 -17.95
N GLU A 174 13.39 -18.46 -17.32
CA GLU A 174 12.08 -18.00 -17.78
C GLU A 174 12.16 -17.20 -19.08
N GLY A 175 13.21 -16.40 -19.21
CA GLY A 175 13.31 -15.36 -20.21
C GLY A 175 12.32 -14.21 -19.95
N VAL A 176 12.09 -13.41 -20.97
CA VAL A 176 11.31 -12.15 -20.89
C VAL A 176 10.15 -12.10 -21.90
N SER A 177 9.81 -13.24 -22.51
CA SER A 177 8.77 -13.30 -23.54
C SER A 177 7.35 -13.24 -22.98
N LYS A 178 7.18 -13.67 -21.72
CA LYS A 178 5.90 -13.71 -21.02
C LYS A 178 5.62 -12.49 -20.14
N ILE A 179 6.66 -11.73 -19.80
CA ILE A 179 6.57 -10.50 -19.04
C ILE A 179 7.38 -9.41 -19.75
N PRO A 180 6.74 -8.35 -20.25
CA PRO A 180 7.44 -7.23 -20.88
C PRO A 180 8.24 -6.40 -19.86
N ALA A 181 9.32 -5.77 -20.30
CA ALA A 181 10.21 -5.00 -19.42
C ALA A 181 9.55 -3.84 -18.67
N ALA A 182 8.46 -3.29 -19.21
CA ALA A 182 7.66 -2.27 -18.53
C ALA A 182 6.95 -2.80 -17.26
N HIS A 183 6.94 -4.11 -17.05
CA HIS A 183 6.24 -4.78 -15.95
C HIS A 183 7.17 -5.57 -15.02
N PHE A 184 8.49 -5.49 -15.21
CA PHE A 184 9.43 -6.07 -14.25
C PHE A 184 9.26 -5.42 -12.87
N ALA A 185 9.18 -6.24 -11.83
CA ALA A 185 9.07 -5.74 -10.47
C ALA A 185 9.61 -6.73 -9.44
N SER A 186 9.98 -6.21 -8.27
CA SER A 186 10.36 -7.03 -7.13
C SER A 186 9.18 -7.37 -6.22
N GLY A 187 8.02 -6.73 -6.37
CA GLY A 187 6.88 -6.90 -5.47
C GLY A 187 6.35 -8.33 -5.47
N GLY A 188 6.00 -8.85 -6.64
CA GLY A 188 5.58 -10.24 -6.80
C GLY A 188 6.64 -11.21 -6.26
N THR A 189 7.90 -11.07 -6.67
CA THR A 189 8.99 -11.93 -6.22
C THR A 189 9.21 -11.88 -4.70
N PHE A 190 9.24 -10.69 -4.09
CA PHE A 190 9.47 -10.53 -2.65
C PHE A 190 8.35 -11.18 -1.83
N PHE A 191 7.10 -10.92 -2.20
CA PHE A 191 5.97 -11.40 -1.42
C PHE A 191 5.65 -12.87 -1.68
N MET A 192 5.70 -13.32 -2.94
CA MET A 192 5.28 -14.66 -3.32
C MET A 192 6.44 -15.67 -3.37
N GLY A 193 7.69 -15.19 -3.37
CA GLY A 193 8.88 -16.02 -3.46
C GLY A 193 9.09 -16.63 -4.85
N ASP A 194 10.35 -16.82 -5.23
CA ASP A 194 10.78 -17.48 -6.45
C ASP A 194 12.08 -18.27 -6.20
N ALA A 195 11.93 -19.58 -6.02
CA ALA A 195 13.04 -20.48 -5.74
C ALA A 195 14.08 -20.57 -6.87
N ARG A 196 13.73 -20.15 -8.10
CA ARG A 196 14.68 -20.09 -9.21
C ARG A 196 15.74 -19.01 -9.00
N ILE A 197 15.43 -18.01 -8.18
CA ILE A 197 16.34 -16.90 -7.86
C ILE A 197 17.22 -17.23 -6.66
N ASP A 198 16.62 -17.84 -5.62
CA ASP A 198 17.27 -18.08 -4.33
C ASP A 198 17.94 -16.77 -3.86
N SER A 199 19.23 -16.81 -3.52
CA SER A 199 19.99 -15.69 -3.02
C SER A 199 20.97 -15.14 -4.06
N ASN A 200 20.84 -15.55 -5.33
CA ASN A 200 21.78 -15.25 -6.41
C ASN A 200 21.14 -14.39 -7.52
N PRO A 201 21.39 -13.07 -7.54
CA PRO A 201 20.88 -12.18 -8.59
C PRO A 201 21.34 -12.53 -10.01
N GLU A 202 22.41 -13.31 -10.20
CA GLU A 202 22.88 -13.70 -11.54
C GLU A 202 21.95 -14.71 -12.24
N THR A 203 20.95 -15.23 -11.53
CA THR A 203 19.87 -16.03 -12.12
C THR A 203 18.81 -15.17 -12.82
N LEU A 204 18.85 -13.85 -12.65
CA LEU A 204 17.92 -12.90 -13.24
C LEU A 204 18.27 -12.55 -14.69
N SER A 205 17.27 -12.16 -15.47
CA SER A 205 17.49 -11.76 -16.86
C SER A 205 18.46 -10.57 -16.95
N LEU A 206 19.37 -10.62 -17.95
CA LEU A 206 20.30 -9.52 -18.21
C LEU A 206 19.57 -8.20 -18.54
N GLN A 207 18.37 -8.27 -19.12
CA GLN A 207 17.57 -7.08 -19.40
C GLN A 207 17.13 -6.39 -18.11
N LEU A 208 16.67 -7.14 -17.10
CA LEU A 208 16.38 -6.60 -15.78
C LEU A 208 17.65 -6.02 -15.14
N LEU A 209 18.72 -6.82 -15.05
CA LEU A 209 19.95 -6.41 -14.36
C LEU A 209 20.58 -5.15 -14.95
N ASN A 210 20.52 -4.97 -16.27
CA ASN A 210 21.06 -3.80 -16.97
C ASN A 210 20.10 -2.59 -17.00
N THR A 211 18.91 -2.69 -16.41
CA THR A 211 17.97 -1.56 -16.34
C THR A 211 18.62 -0.40 -15.59
N ALA A 212 18.70 0.77 -16.25
CA ALA A 212 19.38 1.93 -15.70
C ALA A 212 18.62 2.54 -14.52
N LEU A 213 19.36 2.95 -13.50
CA LEU A 213 18.87 3.68 -12.33
C LEU A 213 19.57 5.03 -12.20
N ASN A 214 18.88 5.99 -11.59
CA ASN A 214 19.50 7.24 -11.20
C ASN A 214 20.37 7.03 -9.95
N SER A 215 21.70 7.04 -10.10
CA SER A 215 22.62 6.87 -8.98
C SER A 215 22.43 7.90 -7.86
N ALA A 216 21.88 9.10 -8.14
CA ALA A 216 21.58 10.07 -7.09
C ALA A 216 20.45 9.61 -6.16
N THR A 217 19.51 8.80 -6.68
CA THR A 217 18.38 8.25 -5.92
C THR A 217 18.75 6.91 -5.27
N TYR A 218 19.37 5.99 -6.03
CA TYR A 218 19.59 4.60 -5.60
C TYR A 218 21.01 4.34 -5.04
N GLY A 219 21.93 5.29 -5.23
CA GLY A 219 23.35 5.13 -4.91
C GLY A 219 24.11 4.20 -5.86
N VAL A 220 23.46 3.67 -6.91
CA VAL A 220 24.02 2.74 -7.90
C VAL A 220 23.38 2.95 -9.27
N PRO A 221 24.07 2.60 -10.38
CA PRO A 221 23.62 2.94 -11.73
C PRO A 221 22.67 1.92 -12.38
N THR A 222 22.53 0.72 -11.82
CA THR A 222 21.71 -0.35 -12.42
C THR A 222 20.87 -1.09 -11.39
N VAL A 223 19.77 -1.68 -11.85
CA VAL A 223 18.94 -2.57 -11.01
C VAL A 223 19.76 -3.74 -10.48
N GLY A 224 20.66 -4.33 -11.27
CA GLY A 224 21.51 -5.43 -10.81
C GLY A 224 22.40 -5.02 -9.62
N ASP A 225 23.03 -3.85 -9.70
CA ASP A 225 23.82 -3.32 -8.58
C ASP A 225 22.96 -3.02 -7.36
N PHE A 226 21.72 -2.57 -7.57
CA PHE A 226 20.76 -2.27 -6.50
C PHE A 226 20.27 -3.53 -5.78
N LEU A 227 19.98 -4.60 -6.51
CA LEU A 227 19.60 -5.90 -5.92
C LEU A 227 20.76 -6.54 -5.15
N ARG A 228 22.00 -6.39 -5.61
CA ARG A 228 23.19 -6.89 -4.87
C ARG A 228 23.40 -6.20 -3.52
N LYS A 229 22.81 -5.02 -3.28
CA LYS A 229 22.83 -4.36 -1.96
C LYS A 229 22.07 -5.13 -0.88
N ASP A 230 21.16 -6.03 -1.25
CA ASP A 230 20.41 -6.85 -0.29
C ASP A 230 21.24 -7.97 0.36
N LYS A 231 22.54 -8.07 0.03
CA LYS A 231 23.53 -8.98 0.67
C LYS A 231 23.10 -10.45 0.70
N GLY A 232 22.49 -10.92 -0.39
CA GLY A 232 22.05 -12.31 -0.53
C GLY A 232 20.71 -12.58 0.15
N HIS A 233 19.76 -11.65 0.08
CA HIS A 233 18.38 -11.92 0.44
C HIS A 233 17.86 -13.14 -0.34
N ASP A 234 17.30 -14.09 0.39
CA ASP A 234 16.71 -15.31 -0.14
C ASP A 234 15.34 -15.01 -0.75
N CYS A 235 15.32 -14.85 -2.07
CA CYS A 235 14.11 -14.60 -2.84
C CYS A 235 13.22 -15.84 -2.95
N SER A 236 13.63 -17.02 -2.48
CA SER A 236 12.75 -18.19 -2.45
C SER A 236 11.64 -18.08 -1.39
N GLN A 237 11.82 -17.17 -0.42
CA GLN A 237 10.88 -17.00 0.68
C GLN A 237 9.61 -16.26 0.26
N MET A 238 8.48 -16.91 0.49
CA MET A 238 7.16 -16.30 0.34
C MET A 238 6.84 -15.40 1.55
N GLN A 239 7.18 -14.10 1.46
CA GLN A 239 6.94 -13.15 2.55
C GLN A 239 5.46 -12.91 2.87
N THR A 240 4.51 -13.29 2.00
CA THR A 240 3.08 -13.29 2.36
C THR A 240 2.79 -14.15 3.60
N LEU A 241 3.56 -15.22 3.82
CA LEU A 241 3.47 -16.05 5.03
C LEU A 241 3.97 -15.33 6.28
N ASN A 242 4.63 -14.18 6.17
CA ASN A 242 5.10 -13.40 7.32
C ASN A 242 4.23 -12.17 7.60
N LEU A 243 3.26 -11.84 6.73
CA LEU A 243 2.39 -10.67 6.87
C LEU A 243 1.61 -10.59 8.19
N PRO A 244 1.13 -11.70 8.80
CA PRO A 244 0.51 -11.63 10.13
C PRO A 244 1.43 -11.04 11.19
N ASP A 245 2.75 -11.22 11.09
CA ASP A 245 3.74 -10.67 12.04
C ASP A 245 3.92 -9.15 11.90
N PHE A 246 3.37 -8.55 10.83
CA PHE A 246 3.29 -7.11 10.57
C PHE A 246 1.88 -6.55 10.75
N ASN A 247 0.95 -7.35 11.31
CA ASN A 247 -0.46 -7.04 11.46
C ASN A 247 -1.19 -6.75 10.13
N VAL A 248 -0.74 -7.38 9.05
CA VAL A 248 -1.31 -7.23 7.71
C VAL A 248 -2.23 -8.39 7.41
N PHE A 249 -3.51 -8.11 7.11
CA PHE A 249 -4.53 -9.14 6.92
C PHE A 249 -4.91 -9.42 5.48
N SER A 250 -4.61 -8.49 4.59
CA SER A 250 -4.96 -8.61 3.18
C SER A 250 -3.97 -7.83 2.32
N THR A 251 -3.69 -8.35 1.14
CA THR A 251 -2.92 -7.68 0.10
C THR A 251 -3.78 -7.61 -1.15
N LEU A 252 -3.97 -6.40 -1.67
CA LEU A 252 -4.67 -6.20 -2.94
C LEU A 252 -3.66 -6.06 -4.08
N TRP A 253 -3.67 -7.08 -4.94
CA TRP A 253 -2.70 -7.28 -6.02
C TRP A 253 -3.11 -6.58 -7.31
N GLY A 254 -2.28 -5.62 -7.71
CA GLY A 254 -2.38 -4.94 -8.98
C GLY A 254 -3.18 -3.65 -8.96
N GLY A 255 -3.38 -3.06 -10.13
CA GLY A 255 -3.87 -1.70 -10.32
C GLY A 255 -4.04 -1.39 -11.81
N GLY A 256 -4.30 -0.13 -12.15
CA GLY A 256 -4.60 0.30 -13.52
C GLY A 256 -3.45 0.16 -14.50
N SER A 257 -2.20 0.07 -14.04
CA SER A 257 -1.00 -0.01 -14.91
C SER A 257 0.14 -0.86 -14.32
N THR A 258 -0.21 -2.02 -13.75
CA THR A 258 0.73 -2.98 -13.15
C THR A 258 0.23 -4.40 -13.32
N ILE A 259 1.09 -5.42 -13.22
CA ILE A 259 0.62 -6.81 -13.12
C ILE A 259 -0.37 -6.96 -11.96
N SER A 260 -1.48 -7.65 -12.22
CA SER A 260 -2.58 -7.83 -11.28
C SER A 260 -3.04 -9.28 -11.27
N ILE A 261 -3.76 -9.71 -10.23
CA ILE A 261 -4.34 -11.07 -10.19
C ILE A 261 -5.43 -11.29 -11.25
N THR A 262 -6.07 -10.21 -11.70
CA THR A 262 -7.09 -10.22 -12.74
C THR A 262 -6.66 -9.35 -13.90
N THR A 263 -6.62 -9.90 -15.11
CA THR A 263 -6.32 -9.14 -16.33
C THR A 263 -7.44 -8.16 -16.64
N ILE A 264 -7.09 -6.90 -16.88
CA ILE A 264 -7.95 -5.83 -17.39
C ILE A 264 -7.30 -5.24 -18.65
N HIS A 265 -7.99 -4.36 -19.37
CA HIS A 265 -7.47 -3.78 -20.61
C HIS A 265 -6.09 -3.10 -20.46
N SER A 266 -5.83 -2.50 -19.30
CA SER A 266 -4.68 -1.60 -19.10
C SER A 266 -3.56 -2.17 -18.25
N ASN A 267 -3.71 -3.38 -17.68
CA ASN A 267 -2.63 -4.02 -16.94
C ASN A 267 -1.78 -4.92 -17.82
N GLY A 268 -0.56 -5.21 -17.35
CA GLY A 268 0.34 -6.14 -18.02
C GLY A 268 -0.04 -7.59 -17.76
N GLU A 269 0.62 -8.48 -18.49
CA GLU A 269 0.55 -9.93 -18.37
C GLU A 269 1.92 -10.43 -17.91
N ASP A 270 1.93 -11.48 -17.08
CA ASP A 270 3.15 -12.14 -16.59
C ASP A 270 3.21 -13.63 -16.99
N GLY A 271 2.30 -14.04 -17.88
CA GLY A 271 2.18 -15.42 -18.35
C GLY A 271 1.59 -16.38 -17.32
N GLY A 272 0.87 -15.86 -16.32
CA GLY A 272 0.24 -16.62 -15.26
C GLY A 272 1.11 -16.80 -14.01
N TRP A 273 2.29 -16.17 -13.94
CA TRP A 273 3.23 -16.35 -12.84
C TRP A 273 2.61 -16.01 -11.48
N LEU A 274 1.99 -14.83 -11.35
CA LEU A 274 1.34 -14.43 -10.12
C LEU A 274 0.17 -15.34 -9.78
N ALA A 275 -0.62 -15.74 -10.79
CA ALA A 275 -1.76 -16.63 -10.59
C ALA A 275 -1.33 -17.98 -10.03
N ASP A 276 -0.28 -18.58 -10.60
CA ASP A 276 0.30 -19.85 -10.12
C ASP A 276 0.82 -19.71 -8.68
N LYS A 277 1.48 -18.58 -8.39
CA LYS A 277 1.95 -18.26 -7.04
C LYS A 277 0.81 -18.10 -6.03
N MET A 278 -0.33 -17.53 -6.44
CA MET A 278 -1.52 -17.47 -5.58
C MET A 278 -2.03 -18.88 -5.27
N VAL A 279 -2.10 -19.76 -6.27
CA VAL A 279 -2.49 -21.16 -6.07
C VAL A 279 -1.55 -21.85 -5.08
N GLU A 280 -0.24 -21.62 -5.19
CA GLU A 280 0.77 -22.11 -4.24
C GLU A 280 0.49 -21.62 -2.81
N TYR A 281 0.26 -20.31 -2.62
CA TYR A 281 -0.08 -19.75 -1.32
C TYR A 281 -1.37 -20.34 -0.73
N TYR A 282 -2.42 -20.48 -1.54
CA TYR A 282 -3.71 -20.99 -1.09
C TYR A 282 -3.68 -22.48 -0.70
N ALA A 283 -2.65 -23.23 -1.10
CA ALA A 283 -2.48 -24.62 -0.67
C ALA A 283 -2.11 -24.73 0.82
N ALA A 284 -1.41 -23.73 1.39
CA ALA A 284 -0.99 -23.71 2.79
C ALA A 284 -0.83 -22.28 3.35
N PRO A 285 -1.91 -21.48 3.44
CA PRO A 285 -1.82 -20.10 3.89
C PRO A 285 -1.54 -20.00 5.39
N ARG A 286 -0.90 -18.90 5.80
CA ARG A 286 -0.76 -18.57 7.23
C ARG A 286 -1.88 -17.62 7.66
N TYR A 287 -2.64 -18.04 8.67
CA TYR A 287 -3.66 -17.22 9.31
C TYR A 287 -3.09 -16.44 10.49
N PHE A 288 -3.78 -15.36 10.89
CA PHE A 288 -3.55 -14.75 12.19
C PHE A 288 -3.76 -15.80 13.29
N ARG A 289 -2.90 -15.74 14.30
CA ARG A 289 -3.01 -16.53 15.51
C ARG A 289 -3.48 -15.65 16.66
#